data_AF-A0A835QQA6-F1
#
_entry.id   AF-A0A835QQA6-F1
#
_cell.length_a   1.000
_cell.length_b   1.000
_cell.length_c   1.000
_cell.angle_alpha   90.00
_cell.angle_beta   90.00
_cell.angle_gamma   90.00
#
_symmetry.space_group_name_H-M   'P 1'
#
loop_
_entity.id
_entity.type
_entity.pdbx_description
1 polymer ?
#
loop_
_entity_poly.entity_id
_entity_poly.type
_entity_poly.pdbx_seq_one_letter_code
_entity_poly.pdbx_strand_id
1 'polypeptide(L)'
;MPEQVSLEDIEATARGLGIDLSVVDLNAINLPPGEDFGIKRCDDEEDLYHEESLELESGFGNVIVVDNLPIVSSEKFEKLEGVIRKIYSQIGVIRDGGLWMPLNPDSQKTLGYCFIEYNTAQEDYFLWKQNLQKEKTNGYKLDKSHVFSVNLFDEFDKFMRIPDEWTPAEIKPYVAGENLQLWLTDEKGRDQFVIRAGTFTEVFWNDPRQMIPELVYRRQYWTESFVQWSSLGTYLATIHRQGAAVWGGATTFNRLMRFAHAQVKLIDFSPGEKYLITYSRHEPSGPRDTDRVVLNIFDVRTGKLMRDFKGNADEFALGHSGVTGVPWPVFRWGGGREDRFFARLGKNMISVYETETFTLIDKKSLKVDNVVDFTWSPTDPIIAVFVPELNSGNNPAKVSLVQIPSKEELRQKNLFSVSDIKMYWQNNGEYLAVKVDRYTKTKKSTTSGFELFRIKERDIPIEVLELENKNDKIVAFAWEPKGHRFAVIHGDNPRPDISFYSMRTAQNTGRVSKLTTIKSKQANALYWSPAGGFFSLQG
;
A
#
# COMPACT_ATOMS: atom_id res chain seq x y z
N MET A 1 -8.17 -14.81 -12.25
CA MET A 1 -8.30 -15.82 -13.31
C MET A 1 -9.78 -15.99 -13.53
N PRO A 2 -10.30 -15.75 -14.74
CA PRO A 2 -11.67 -16.14 -15.04
C PRO A 2 -11.76 -17.67 -14.88
N GLU A 3 -12.83 -18.17 -14.26
CA GLU A 3 -13.07 -19.61 -14.14
C GLU A 3 -13.04 -20.22 -15.54
N GLN A 4 -11.99 -20.98 -15.83
CA GLN A 4 -11.99 -21.87 -16.97
C GLN A 4 -13.06 -22.93 -16.69
N VAL A 5 -14.21 -22.78 -17.33
CA VAL A 5 -15.22 -23.84 -17.40
C VAL A 5 -14.53 -25.04 -18.03
N SER A 6 -14.47 -26.15 -17.30
CA SER A 6 -13.80 -27.34 -17.80
C SER A 6 -14.62 -27.95 -18.94
N LEU A 7 -13.95 -28.58 -19.91
CA LEU A 7 -14.63 -29.31 -20.98
C LEU A 7 -15.58 -30.39 -20.43
N GLU A 8 -15.27 -30.94 -19.25
CA GLU A 8 -16.10 -31.94 -18.57
C GLU A 8 -17.45 -31.35 -18.10
N ASP A 9 -17.47 -30.09 -17.65
CA ASP A 9 -18.71 -29.40 -17.24
C ASP A 9 -19.62 -29.09 -18.44
N ILE A 10 -19.00 -28.77 -19.58
CA ILE A 10 -19.70 -28.53 -20.86
C ILE A 10 -20.30 -29.84 -21.38
N GLU A 11 -19.53 -30.94 -21.33
CA GLU A 11 -20.01 -32.27 -21.71
C GLU A 11 -21.14 -32.77 -20.81
N ALA A 12 -21.05 -32.53 -19.49
CA ALA A 12 -22.10 -32.91 -18.54
C ALA A 12 -23.41 -32.14 -18.81
N THR A 13 -23.31 -30.85 -19.13
CA THR A 13 -24.46 -30.01 -19.45
C THR A 13 -25.10 -30.41 -20.78
N ALA A 14 -24.28 -30.70 -21.81
CA ALA A 14 -24.79 -31.16 -23.10
C ALA A 14 -25.48 -32.53 -23.01
N ARG A 15 -24.95 -33.45 -22.19
CA ARG A 15 -25.61 -34.73 -21.89
C ARG A 15 -26.95 -34.53 -21.20
N GLY A 16 -27.06 -33.57 -20.28
CA GLY A 16 -28.31 -33.21 -19.61
C GLY A 16 -29.37 -32.62 -20.55
N LEU A 17 -28.95 -31.99 -21.64
CA LEU A 17 -29.81 -31.41 -22.67
C LEU A 17 -30.07 -32.35 -23.86
N GLY A 18 -29.48 -33.56 -23.86
CA GLY A 18 -29.62 -34.53 -24.95
C GLY A 18 -28.91 -34.11 -26.25
N ILE A 19 -27.90 -33.25 -26.15
CA ILE A 19 -27.15 -32.71 -27.29
C ILE A 19 -25.83 -33.49 -27.42
N ASP A 20 -25.59 -34.08 -28.58
CA ASP A 20 -24.33 -34.75 -28.89
C ASP A 20 -23.30 -33.73 -29.41
N LEU A 21 -22.34 -33.37 -28.55
CA LEU A 21 -21.28 -32.40 -28.86
C LEU A 21 -20.35 -32.85 -30.00
N SER A 22 -20.30 -34.15 -30.32
CA SER A 22 -19.47 -34.66 -31.42
C SER A 22 -20.02 -34.34 -32.80
N VAL A 23 -21.29 -33.90 -32.88
CA VAL A 23 -22.00 -33.56 -34.12
C VAL A 23 -22.11 -32.04 -34.30
N VAL A 24 -21.71 -31.25 -33.30
CA VAL A 24 -21.78 -29.78 -33.32
C VAL A 24 -20.50 -29.21 -33.90
N ASP A 25 -20.56 -28.67 -35.12
CA ASP A 25 -19.46 -27.91 -35.70
C ASP A 25 -19.39 -26.51 -35.08
N LEU A 26 -18.56 -26.38 -34.05
CA LEU A 26 -18.33 -25.13 -33.32
C LEU A 26 -17.80 -24.00 -34.22
N ASN A 27 -17.16 -24.34 -35.34
CA ASN A 27 -16.63 -23.35 -36.28
C ASN A 27 -17.69 -22.80 -37.24
N ALA A 28 -18.88 -23.41 -37.29
CA ALA A 28 -20.00 -22.96 -38.12
C ALA A 28 -20.96 -21.99 -37.39
N ILE A 29 -20.73 -21.74 -36.09
CA ILE A 29 -21.56 -20.85 -35.27
C ILE A 29 -21.10 -19.41 -35.45
N ASN A 30 -21.65 -18.71 -36.44
CA ASN A 30 -21.52 -17.26 -36.55
C ASN A 30 -22.64 -16.56 -35.79
N LEU A 31 -22.29 -15.78 -34.77
CA LEU A 31 -23.23 -14.88 -34.11
C LEU A 31 -23.57 -13.70 -35.04
N PRO A 32 -24.80 -13.16 -35.01
CA PRO A 32 -25.14 -11.94 -35.73
C PRO A 32 -24.26 -10.77 -35.25
N PRO A 33 -23.81 -9.87 -36.14
CA PRO A 33 -23.06 -8.69 -35.72
C PRO A 33 -23.90 -7.83 -34.76
N GLY A 34 -23.46 -7.69 -33.52
CA GLY A 34 -24.03 -6.74 -32.54
C GLY A 34 -25.01 -7.28 -31.49
N GLU A 35 -25.23 -8.60 -31.39
CA GLU A 35 -25.96 -9.20 -30.26
C GLU A 35 -25.00 -9.94 -29.31
N ASP A 36 -24.84 -9.42 -28.10
CA ASP A 36 -23.98 -9.94 -27.04
C ASP A 36 -24.76 -10.68 -25.93
N PHE A 37 -26.04 -11.01 -26.16
CA PHE A 37 -26.91 -11.80 -25.27
C PHE A 37 -26.81 -11.45 -23.77
N GLY A 38 -26.56 -10.17 -23.45
CA GLY A 38 -26.47 -9.67 -22.08
C GLY A 38 -25.17 -9.96 -21.33
N ILE A 39 -24.12 -10.44 -22.01
CA ILE A 39 -22.77 -10.54 -21.44
C ILE A 39 -22.09 -9.18 -21.62
N LYS A 40 -22.17 -8.33 -20.59
CA LYS A 40 -21.40 -7.07 -20.56
C LYS A 40 -19.91 -7.39 -20.64
N ARG A 41 -19.27 -7.08 -21.77
CA ARG A 41 -17.81 -6.93 -21.84
C ARG A 41 -17.42 -5.78 -20.92
N CYS A 42 -16.72 -6.12 -19.84
CA CYS A 42 -16.17 -5.16 -18.89
C CYS A 42 -14.84 -4.60 -19.40
N ASP A 43 -14.75 -4.04 -20.61
CA ASP A 43 -13.47 -3.55 -21.14
C ASP A 43 -13.52 -2.15 -21.81
N ASP A 44 -14.65 -1.43 -21.80
CA ASP A 44 -14.77 -0.21 -22.62
C ASP A 44 -14.15 1.08 -22.03
N GLU A 45 -13.28 1.01 -21.00
CA GLU A 45 -12.50 2.17 -20.55
C GLU A 45 -11.03 1.87 -20.14
N GLU A 46 -10.46 0.71 -20.48
CA GLU A 46 -9.07 0.35 -20.07
C GLU A 46 -7.96 0.60 -21.10
N ASP A 47 -8.25 1.12 -22.30
CA ASP A 47 -7.24 1.20 -23.38
C ASP A 47 -6.31 2.43 -23.37
N LEU A 48 -6.30 3.27 -22.33
CA LEU A 48 -5.47 4.49 -22.33
C LEU A 48 -4.23 4.48 -21.43
N TYR A 49 -3.99 3.45 -20.62
CA TYR A 49 -2.79 3.41 -19.75
C TYR A 49 -2.12 2.04 -19.55
N HIS A 50 -2.43 1.04 -20.39
CA HIS A 50 -1.61 -0.17 -20.52
C HIS A 50 -0.75 -0.08 -21.79
N GLU A 51 0.37 0.65 -21.74
CA GLU A 51 1.58 0.20 -22.46
C GLU A 51 2.26 -0.90 -21.63
N GLU A 52 1.49 -1.92 -21.24
CA GLU A 52 2.05 -3.25 -21.02
C GLU A 52 2.01 -3.90 -22.39
N SER A 53 3.21 -4.16 -22.90
CA SER A 53 3.49 -4.98 -24.06
C SER A 53 2.65 -6.25 -24.03
N LEU A 54 1.47 -6.18 -24.65
CA LEU A 54 0.82 -7.32 -25.26
C LEU A 54 1.81 -7.79 -26.31
N GLU A 55 2.58 -8.82 -25.96
CA GLU A 55 3.16 -9.74 -26.93
C GLU A 55 1.97 -10.29 -27.73
N LEU A 56 1.56 -9.54 -28.74
CA LEU A 56 0.99 -10.17 -29.91
C LEU A 56 2.09 -11.11 -30.38
N GLU A 57 1.82 -12.41 -30.30
CA GLU A 57 2.54 -13.44 -31.04
C GLU A 57 2.36 -13.16 -32.55
N SER A 58 2.84 -12.02 -33.05
CA SER A 58 3.17 -11.89 -34.46
C SER A 58 4.47 -12.67 -34.62
N GLY A 59 4.45 -13.74 -35.41
CA GLY A 59 5.65 -14.53 -35.74
C GLY A 59 6.75 -13.75 -36.48
N PHE A 60 6.68 -12.41 -36.52
CA PHE A 60 7.56 -11.50 -37.24
C PHE A 60 8.36 -10.56 -36.33
N GLY A 61 8.33 -10.75 -35.00
CA GLY A 61 9.07 -9.89 -34.06
C GLY A 61 10.59 -9.83 -34.28
N ASN A 62 11.16 -10.73 -35.09
CA ASN A 62 12.58 -10.79 -35.47
C ASN A 62 12.87 -10.16 -36.85
N VAL A 63 11.88 -9.52 -37.48
CA VAL A 63 11.98 -8.90 -38.80
C VAL A 63 12.05 -7.37 -38.67
N ILE A 64 13.04 -6.77 -39.32
CA ILE A 64 13.15 -5.32 -39.46
C ILE A 64 12.88 -4.90 -40.91
N VAL A 65 12.37 -3.68 -41.05
CA VAL A 65 12.19 -3.01 -42.34
C VAL A 65 13.19 -1.86 -42.41
N VAL A 66 14.05 -1.87 -43.43
CA VAL A 66 15.00 -0.80 -43.71
C VAL A 66 14.52 -0.05 -44.94
N ASP A 67 14.21 1.23 -44.77
CA ASP A 67 13.72 2.12 -45.80
C ASP A 67 14.81 3.11 -46.27
N ASN A 68 14.59 3.73 -47.43
CA ASN A 68 15.47 4.69 -48.10
C ASN A 68 16.80 4.10 -48.62
N LEU A 69 16.73 2.88 -49.17
CA LEU A 69 17.82 2.23 -49.90
C LEU A 69 17.92 2.75 -51.36
N PRO A 70 19.12 2.77 -51.96
CA PRO A 70 19.29 3.12 -53.36
C PRO A 70 18.49 2.23 -54.32
N ILE A 71 17.79 2.87 -55.27
CA ILE A 71 17.07 2.20 -56.36
C ILE A 71 18.08 1.76 -57.42
N VAL A 72 18.31 0.45 -57.56
CA VAL A 72 19.29 -0.14 -58.47
C VAL A 72 18.65 -1.12 -59.45
N SER A 73 19.26 -1.29 -60.62
CA SER A 73 18.89 -2.32 -61.59
C SER A 73 19.41 -3.70 -61.18
N SER A 74 18.82 -4.77 -61.73
CA SER A 74 19.18 -6.17 -61.45
C SER A 74 20.69 -6.48 -61.49
N GLU A 75 21.47 -5.81 -62.34
CA GLU A 75 22.93 -6.03 -62.44
C GLU A 75 23.73 -5.53 -61.22
N LYS A 76 23.17 -4.58 -60.46
CA LYS A 76 23.80 -3.99 -59.26
C LYS A 76 23.18 -4.53 -57.97
N PHE A 77 22.16 -5.39 -58.08
CA PHE A 77 21.45 -5.98 -56.96
C PHE A 77 22.38 -6.77 -56.03
N GLU A 78 23.18 -7.68 -56.59
CA GLU A 78 24.12 -8.51 -55.79
C GLU A 78 25.14 -7.66 -55.03
N LYS A 79 25.57 -6.53 -55.62
CA LYS A 79 26.50 -5.61 -54.96
C LYS A 79 25.84 -4.87 -53.80
N LEU A 80 24.59 -4.43 -53.97
CA LEU A 80 23.83 -3.75 -52.92
C LEU A 80 23.49 -4.73 -51.77
N GLU A 81 23.07 -5.94 -52.11
CA GLU A 81 22.85 -7.03 -51.14
C GLU A 81 24.11 -7.29 -50.31
N GLY A 82 25.27 -7.42 -50.95
CA GLY A 82 26.54 -7.63 -50.24
C GLY A 82 26.90 -6.50 -49.27
N VAL A 83 26.61 -5.25 -49.64
CA VAL A 83 26.86 -4.07 -48.78
C VAL A 83 25.90 -4.06 -47.58
N ILE A 84 24.60 -4.27 -47.81
CA ILE A 84 23.58 -4.32 -46.74
C ILE A 84 23.89 -5.47 -45.78
N ARG A 85 24.17 -6.67 -46.31
CA ARG A 85 24.55 -7.83 -45.50
C ARG A 85 25.76 -7.53 -44.63
N LYS A 86 26.79 -6.84 -45.16
CA LYS A 86 28.00 -6.48 -44.38
C LYS A 86 27.72 -5.47 -43.26
N ILE A 87 26.84 -4.50 -43.49
CA ILE A 87 26.45 -3.50 -42.48
C ILE A 87 25.64 -4.16 -41.36
N TYR A 88 24.62 -4.94 -41.72
CA TYR A 88 23.69 -5.53 -40.76
C TYR A 88 24.22 -6.80 -40.08
N SER A 89 25.25 -7.45 -40.63
CA SER A 89 25.99 -8.53 -39.94
C SER A 89 26.84 -8.04 -38.77
N GLN A 90 27.10 -6.73 -38.65
CA GLN A 90 27.78 -6.16 -37.47
C GLN A 90 26.86 -6.06 -36.24
N ILE A 91 25.56 -6.21 -36.44
CA ILE A 91 24.52 -5.97 -35.43
C ILE A 91 23.93 -7.29 -34.93
N GLY A 92 23.83 -8.29 -35.79
CA GLY A 92 23.34 -9.62 -35.44
C GLY A 92 23.55 -10.64 -36.54
N VAL A 93 23.29 -11.92 -36.23
CA VAL A 93 23.38 -13.02 -37.20
C VAL A 93 22.10 -13.07 -38.03
N ILE A 94 22.20 -12.72 -39.31
CA ILE A 94 21.09 -12.78 -40.27
C ILE A 94 20.81 -14.25 -40.61
N ARG A 95 19.54 -14.65 -40.64
CA ARG A 95 19.13 -16.01 -41.02
C ARG A 95 19.54 -16.32 -42.46
N ASP A 96 19.82 -17.59 -42.77
CA ASP A 96 20.12 -17.98 -44.15
C ASP A 96 18.89 -17.74 -45.05
N GLY A 97 19.07 -16.98 -46.13
CA GLY A 97 17.97 -16.45 -46.95
C GLY A 97 17.10 -15.35 -46.30
N GLY A 98 17.46 -14.86 -45.09
CA GLY A 98 16.66 -13.89 -44.33
C GLY A 98 16.76 -12.43 -44.78
N LEU A 99 17.47 -12.13 -45.87
CA LEU A 99 17.49 -10.80 -46.47
C LEU A 99 16.62 -10.81 -47.73
N TRP A 100 15.53 -10.05 -47.72
CA TRP A 100 14.64 -9.95 -48.87
C TRP A 100 14.48 -8.50 -49.33
N MET A 101 14.72 -8.27 -50.63
CA MET A 101 14.56 -6.98 -51.28
C MET A 101 13.55 -7.10 -52.41
N PRO A 102 12.38 -6.44 -52.33
CA PRO A 102 11.40 -6.49 -53.40
C PRO A 102 11.86 -5.72 -54.64
N LEU A 103 11.59 -6.33 -55.79
CA LEU A 103 11.81 -5.76 -57.12
C LEU A 103 10.46 -5.31 -57.70
N ASN A 104 10.44 -4.15 -58.35
CA ASN A 104 9.27 -3.70 -59.09
C ASN A 104 9.03 -4.62 -60.30
N PRO A 105 7.84 -5.22 -60.46
CA PRO A 105 7.51 -6.12 -61.57
C PRO A 105 7.74 -5.50 -62.96
N ASP A 106 7.47 -4.20 -63.12
CA ASP A 106 7.48 -3.53 -64.42
C ASP A 106 8.85 -2.97 -64.80
N SER A 107 9.61 -2.47 -63.82
CA SER A 107 10.88 -1.77 -64.08
C SER A 107 12.12 -2.59 -63.77
N GLN A 108 12.00 -3.78 -63.15
CA GLN A 108 13.13 -4.63 -62.72
C GLN A 108 14.18 -3.86 -61.88
N LYS A 109 13.70 -2.90 -61.08
CA LYS A 109 14.49 -2.07 -60.15
C LYS A 109 14.04 -2.33 -58.72
N THR A 110 14.94 -2.14 -57.75
CA THR A 110 14.60 -2.25 -56.33
C THR A 110 13.61 -1.16 -55.90
N LEU A 111 12.68 -1.48 -54.99
CA LEU A 111 11.67 -0.52 -54.50
C LEU A 111 12.19 0.41 -53.39
N GLY A 112 13.48 0.33 -53.05
CA GLY A 112 14.11 1.22 -52.08
C GLY A 112 13.93 0.82 -50.61
N TYR A 113 13.40 -0.36 -50.32
CA TYR A 113 13.33 -0.92 -48.96
C TYR A 113 13.76 -2.39 -48.94
N CYS A 114 14.17 -2.90 -47.78
CA CYS A 114 14.48 -4.32 -47.57
C CYS A 114 13.96 -4.83 -46.23
N PHE A 115 13.75 -6.14 -46.17
CA PHE A 115 13.42 -6.87 -44.96
C PHE A 115 14.62 -7.69 -44.53
N ILE A 116 14.93 -7.66 -43.24
CA ILE A 116 16.02 -8.43 -42.65
C ILE A 116 15.47 -9.23 -41.48
N GLU A 117 15.58 -10.56 -41.58
CA GLU A 117 15.23 -11.51 -40.53
C GLU A 117 16.48 -11.98 -39.79
N TYR A 118 16.49 -11.82 -38.47
CA TYR A 118 17.57 -12.27 -37.60
C TYR A 118 17.25 -13.61 -36.95
N ASN A 119 18.30 -14.39 -36.66
CA ASN A 119 18.20 -15.60 -35.85
C ASN A 119 18.48 -15.21 -34.39
N THR A 120 17.45 -15.08 -33.54
CA THR A 120 17.62 -14.52 -32.18
C THR A 120 16.99 -15.40 -31.09
N ALA A 121 17.74 -15.62 -30.01
CA ALA A 121 17.28 -16.20 -28.74
C ALA A 121 16.73 -15.07 -27.82
N GLN A 122 15.75 -15.37 -26.97
CA GLN A 122 14.98 -14.39 -26.18
C GLN A 122 15.83 -13.39 -25.36
N GLU A 123 17.02 -13.77 -24.87
CA GLU A 123 17.89 -12.91 -24.05
C GLU A 123 18.63 -11.83 -24.87
N ASP A 124 18.89 -12.09 -26.17
CA ASP A 124 19.54 -11.13 -27.08
C ASP A 124 18.55 -10.16 -27.74
N TYR A 125 17.25 -10.47 -27.69
CA TYR A 125 16.18 -9.70 -28.33
C TYR A 125 16.09 -8.25 -27.82
N PHE A 126 16.24 -8.05 -26.50
CA PHE A 126 16.16 -6.73 -25.87
C PHE A 126 17.38 -5.84 -26.19
N LEU A 127 18.58 -6.42 -26.14
CA LEU A 127 19.82 -5.75 -26.55
C LEU A 127 19.82 -5.44 -28.05
N TRP A 128 19.28 -6.34 -28.87
CA TRP A 128 19.11 -6.16 -30.31
C TRP A 128 18.14 -5.00 -30.63
N LYS A 129 16.94 -4.98 -30.03
CA LYS A 129 15.99 -3.85 -30.15
C LYS A 129 16.63 -2.53 -29.75
N GLN A 130 17.34 -2.51 -28.62
CA GLN A 130 18.00 -1.30 -28.13
C GLN A 130 19.12 -0.80 -29.07
N ASN A 131 19.91 -1.70 -29.67
CA ASN A 131 20.97 -1.33 -30.62
C ASN A 131 20.41 -0.83 -31.98
N LEU A 132 19.26 -1.36 -32.40
CA LEU A 132 18.52 -0.91 -33.59
C LEU A 132 17.92 0.48 -33.42
N GLN A 133 17.26 0.73 -32.28
CA GLN A 133 16.54 1.97 -32.02
C GLN A 133 17.44 3.13 -31.57
N LYS A 134 18.56 2.86 -30.88
CA LYS A 134 19.26 3.94 -30.17
C LYS A 134 20.34 4.70 -30.93
N GLU A 135 21.15 4.16 -31.85
CA GLU A 135 22.23 5.01 -32.42
C GLU A 135 23.06 4.48 -33.61
N LYS A 136 22.93 3.23 -34.07
CA LYS A 136 23.88 2.69 -35.08
C LYS A 136 23.37 2.60 -36.52
N THR A 137 22.07 2.40 -36.75
CA THR A 137 21.51 2.18 -38.11
C THR A 137 20.37 3.10 -38.49
N ASN A 138 19.49 3.46 -37.56
CA ASN A 138 18.45 4.45 -37.83
C ASN A 138 19.10 5.85 -37.95
N GLY A 139 19.04 6.47 -39.13
CA GLY A 139 19.78 7.70 -39.45
C GLY A 139 21.16 7.50 -40.08
N TYR A 140 21.54 6.26 -40.41
CA TYR A 140 22.83 5.96 -41.05
C TYR A 140 22.89 6.51 -42.48
N LYS A 141 23.87 7.37 -42.78
CA LYS A 141 24.05 8.00 -44.10
C LYS A 141 24.94 7.13 -44.98
N LEU A 142 24.35 6.46 -45.98
CA LEU A 142 25.12 5.73 -46.99
C LEU A 142 25.75 6.70 -48.00
N ASP A 143 25.00 7.73 -48.40
CA ASP A 143 25.48 8.85 -49.22
C ASP A 143 24.75 10.16 -48.86
N LYS A 144 24.89 11.23 -49.68
CA LYS A 144 24.24 12.53 -49.43
C LYS A 144 22.70 12.50 -49.58
N SER A 145 22.16 11.50 -50.27
CA SER A 145 20.74 11.36 -50.61
C SER A 145 20.03 10.23 -49.85
N HIS A 146 20.76 9.20 -49.39
CA HIS A 146 20.21 8.00 -48.79
C HIS A 146 20.61 7.92 -47.31
N VAL A 147 19.62 8.17 -46.45
CA VAL A 147 19.71 8.07 -45.00
C VAL A 147 18.76 6.96 -44.57
N PHE A 148 19.30 5.86 -44.07
CA PHE A 148 18.51 4.69 -43.70
C PHE A 148 17.54 5.02 -42.58
N SER A 149 16.30 4.60 -42.76
CA SER A 149 15.28 4.63 -41.71
C SER A 149 14.93 3.19 -41.36
N VAL A 150 15.08 2.80 -40.10
CA VAL A 150 14.89 1.41 -39.68
C VAL A 150 13.72 1.33 -38.71
N ASN A 151 12.72 0.54 -39.08
CA ASN A 151 11.51 0.31 -38.29
C ASN A 151 11.33 -1.18 -38.03
N LEU A 152 10.68 -1.52 -36.91
CA LEU A 152 10.28 -2.90 -36.62
C LEU A 152 9.02 -3.24 -37.43
N PHE A 153 8.92 -4.49 -37.91
CA PHE A 153 7.73 -4.92 -38.64
C PHE A 153 6.45 -4.83 -37.79
N ASP A 154 6.54 -5.13 -36.49
CA ASP A 154 5.40 -5.04 -35.56
C ASP A 154 4.91 -3.61 -35.32
N GLU A 155 5.76 -2.61 -35.54
CA GLU A 155 5.37 -1.21 -35.38
C GLU A 155 4.54 -0.71 -36.58
N PHE A 156 4.48 -1.47 -37.68
CA PHE A 156 3.72 -1.10 -38.88
C PHE A 156 2.23 -0.90 -38.59
N ASP A 157 1.62 -1.80 -37.79
CA ASP A 157 0.22 -1.67 -37.37
C ASP A 157 -0.01 -0.45 -36.48
N LYS A 158 0.99 -0.08 -35.66
CA LYS A 158 0.94 1.15 -34.86
C LYS A 158 0.95 2.37 -35.76
N PHE A 159 1.83 2.42 -36.76
CA PHE A 159 1.92 3.53 -37.70
C PHE A 159 0.68 3.65 -38.60
N MET A 160 0.08 2.55 -39.05
CA MET A 160 -1.18 2.60 -39.82
C MET A 160 -2.37 3.12 -39.02
N ARG A 161 -2.33 3.03 -37.69
CA ARG A 161 -3.40 3.52 -36.80
C ARG A 161 -3.23 5.00 -36.43
N ILE A 162 -2.08 5.62 -36.69
CA ILE A 162 -1.87 7.04 -36.41
C ILE A 162 -2.53 7.85 -37.53
N PRO A 163 -3.51 8.72 -37.22
CA PRO A 163 -4.09 9.61 -38.22
C PRO A 163 -3.04 10.58 -38.76
N ASP A 164 -3.08 10.87 -40.06
CA ASP A 164 -2.17 11.83 -40.72
C ASP A 164 -2.41 13.28 -40.26
N GLU A 165 -3.59 13.58 -39.69
CA GLU A 165 -3.95 14.89 -39.16
C GLU A 165 -3.81 14.93 -37.64
N TRP A 166 -2.94 15.83 -37.16
CA TRP A 166 -2.82 16.11 -35.73
C TRP A 166 -4.09 16.79 -35.20
N THR A 167 -4.83 16.10 -34.33
CA THR A 167 -5.94 16.69 -33.59
C THR A 167 -5.45 17.19 -32.22
N PRO A 168 -5.75 18.45 -31.84
CA PRO A 168 -5.51 18.92 -30.47
C PRO A 168 -6.18 17.99 -29.46
N ALA A 169 -5.48 17.63 -28.38
CA ALA A 169 -6.06 16.81 -27.33
C ALA A 169 -7.32 17.49 -26.78
N GLU A 170 -8.46 16.79 -26.79
CA GLU A 170 -9.69 17.30 -26.22
C GLU A 170 -9.51 17.51 -24.72
N ILE A 171 -9.59 18.76 -24.28
CA ILE A 171 -9.60 19.10 -22.86
C ILE A 171 -10.92 18.56 -22.30
N LYS A 172 -10.86 17.40 -21.65
CA LYS A 172 -12.05 16.83 -20.98
C LYS A 172 -12.63 17.90 -20.05
N PRO A 173 -13.94 18.22 -20.16
CA PRO A 173 -14.57 19.19 -19.28
C PRO A 173 -14.41 18.74 -17.83
N TYR A 174 -14.12 19.68 -16.94
CA TYR A 174 -13.96 19.38 -15.51
C TYR A 174 -15.27 18.83 -14.95
N VAL A 175 -15.28 17.53 -14.63
CA VAL A 175 -16.35 16.92 -13.85
C VAL A 175 -16.01 17.15 -12.38
N ALA A 176 -16.83 17.96 -11.70
CA ALA A 176 -16.69 18.14 -10.27
C ALA A 176 -16.78 16.77 -9.58
N GLY A 177 -15.76 16.43 -8.80
CA GLY A 177 -15.75 15.20 -8.02
C GLY A 177 -16.94 15.16 -7.05
N GLU A 178 -17.44 13.96 -6.79
CA GLU A 178 -18.49 13.76 -5.79
C GLU A 178 -18.02 14.24 -4.41
N ASN A 179 -18.93 14.81 -3.62
CA ASN A 179 -18.59 15.26 -2.27
C ASN A 179 -18.38 14.05 -1.35
N LEU A 180 -17.12 13.77 -1.05
CA LEU A 180 -16.69 12.65 -0.20
C LEU A 180 -17.08 12.83 1.27
N GLN A 181 -17.42 14.05 1.68
CA GLN A 181 -17.74 14.43 3.06
C GLN A 181 -19.23 14.70 3.27
N LEU A 182 -20.08 14.44 2.27
CA LEU A 182 -21.52 14.70 2.37
C LEU A 182 -22.15 13.94 3.55
N TRP A 183 -21.60 12.79 3.94
CA TRP A 183 -22.07 12.03 5.11
C TRP A 183 -21.98 12.83 6.42
N LEU A 184 -21.05 13.79 6.54
CA LEU A 184 -20.95 14.69 7.70
C LEU A 184 -22.10 15.69 7.79
N THR A 185 -22.83 15.89 6.68
CA THR A 185 -23.99 16.80 6.62
C THR A 185 -25.32 16.10 6.90
N ASP A 186 -25.30 14.81 7.26
CA ASP A 186 -26.51 14.08 7.65
C ASP A 186 -27.20 14.78 8.84
N GLU A 187 -28.42 15.27 8.65
CA GLU A 187 -29.17 16.02 9.67
C GLU A 187 -29.43 15.18 10.93
N LYS A 188 -29.46 13.86 10.78
CA LYS A 188 -29.66 12.91 11.88
C LYS A 188 -28.36 12.56 12.62
N GLY A 189 -27.19 12.96 12.11
CA GLY A 189 -25.88 12.66 12.69
C GLY A 189 -25.61 11.16 12.85
N ARG A 190 -26.04 10.35 11.87
CA ARG A 190 -25.89 8.89 11.90
C ARG A 190 -24.47 8.47 11.54
N ASP A 191 -24.05 7.32 12.06
CA ASP A 191 -22.78 6.68 11.67
C ASP A 191 -23.01 5.68 10.54
N GLN A 192 -22.06 5.58 9.61
CA GLN A 192 -22.03 4.48 8.65
C GLN A 192 -21.19 3.32 9.18
N PHE A 193 -21.60 2.10 8.88
CA PHE A 193 -20.80 0.91 9.15
C PHE A 193 -20.82 -0.03 7.94
N VAL A 194 -19.75 -0.81 7.80
CA VAL A 194 -19.61 -1.78 6.70
C VAL A 194 -19.76 -3.19 7.26
N ILE A 195 -20.55 -4.01 6.57
CA ILE A 195 -20.68 -5.43 6.80
C ILE A 195 -20.09 -6.16 5.60
N ARG A 196 -19.28 -7.17 5.86
CA ARG A 196 -18.85 -8.13 4.84
C ARG A 196 -19.34 -9.52 5.24
N ALA A 197 -20.12 -10.14 4.36
CA ALA A 197 -20.67 -11.47 4.53
C ALA A 197 -20.47 -12.29 3.25
N GLY A 198 -19.57 -13.28 3.30
CA GLY A 198 -19.20 -14.07 2.14
C GLY A 198 -18.67 -13.20 0.99
N THR A 199 -19.39 -13.20 -0.13
CA THR A 199 -19.04 -12.42 -1.33
C THR A 199 -19.63 -11.01 -1.33
N PHE A 200 -20.50 -10.68 -0.38
CA PHE A 200 -21.16 -9.37 -0.31
C PHE A 200 -20.45 -8.44 0.66
N THR A 201 -20.28 -7.20 0.22
CA THR A 201 -19.88 -6.08 1.05
C THR A 201 -20.98 -5.02 0.97
N GLU A 202 -21.50 -4.62 2.12
CA GLU A 202 -22.66 -3.75 2.27
C GLU A 202 -22.34 -2.63 3.26
N VAL A 203 -22.71 -1.40 2.92
CA VAL A 203 -22.60 -0.23 3.79
C VAL A 203 -23.99 0.18 4.23
N PHE A 204 -24.17 0.38 5.54
CA PHE A 204 -25.43 0.75 6.15
C PHE A 204 -25.28 2.02 6.99
N TRP A 205 -26.34 2.82 7.06
CA TRP A 205 -26.50 3.82 8.12
C TRP A 205 -27.02 3.16 9.39
N ASN A 206 -26.45 3.56 10.52
CA ASN A 206 -26.97 3.27 11.84
C ASN A 206 -28.02 4.32 12.21
N ASP A 207 -29.32 4.00 12.14
CA ASP A 207 -30.38 4.83 12.69
C ASP A 207 -30.72 4.36 14.12
N PRO A 208 -30.15 4.98 15.18
CA PRO A 208 -30.37 4.54 16.55
C PRO A 208 -31.80 4.78 17.03
N ARG A 209 -32.59 5.62 16.34
CA ARG A 209 -33.99 5.91 16.72
C ARG A 209 -34.93 4.86 16.17
N GLN A 210 -34.70 4.41 14.94
CA GLN A 210 -35.53 3.41 14.29
C GLN A 210 -35.06 1.97 14.54
N MET A 211 -33.80 1.77 14.97
CA MET A 211 -33.17 0.45 15.15
C MET A 211 -33.19 -0.42 13.89
N ILE A 212 -33.35 0.20 12.71
CA ILE A 212 -33.36 -0.46 11.41
C ILE A 212 -32.17 0.10 10.64
N PRO A 213 -31.22 -0.75 10.20
CA PRO A 213 -30.13 -0.31 9.36
C PRO A 213 -30.65 0.04 7.97
N GLU A 214 -30.27 1.21 7.45
CA GLU A 214 -30.64 1.66 6.11
C GLU A 214 -29.50 1.33 5.15
N LEU A 215 -29.76 0.54 4.10
CA LEU A 215 -28.75 0.17 3.12
C LEU A 215 -28.36 1.39 2.27
N VAL A 216 -27.08 1.71 2.26
CA VAL A 216 -26.51 2.77 1.42
C VAL A 216 -26.01 2.20 0.10
N TYR A 217 -25.18 1.16 0.20
CA TYR A 217 -24.51 0.59 -0.95
C TYR A 217 -24.25 -0.90 -0.74
N ARG A 218 -24.42 -1.69 -1.78
CA ARG A 218 -24.15 -3.13 -1.79
C ARG A 218 -23.42 -3.49 -3.06
N ARG A 219 -22.35 -4.29 -2.92
CA ARG A 219 -21.63 -4.85 -4.06
C ARG A 219 -21.14 -6.26 -3.78
N GLN A 220 -21.30 -7.14 -4.77
CA GLN A 220 -20.75 -8.49 -4.75
C GLN A 220 -19.31 -8.48 -5.30
N TYR A 221 -18.44 -9.31 -4.72
CA TYR A 221 -17.02 -9.43 -5.08
C TYR A 221 -16.28 -8.08 -5.06
N TRP A 222 -16.67 -7.19 -4.13
CA TRP A 222 -16.07 -5.86 -4.04
C TRP A 222 -14.61 -5.89 -3.53
N THR A 223 -14.27 -6.91 -2.75
CA THR A 223 -12.92 -7.15 -2.24
C THR A 223 -12.66 -8.66 -2.23
N GLU A 224 -11.42 -9.07 -2.46
CA GLU A 224 -11.01 -10.47 -2.34
C GLU A 224 -10.66 -10.81 -0.89
N SER A 225 -10.06 -9.86 -0.15
CA SER A 225 -9.48 -10.13 1.18
C SER A 225 -10.22 -9.48 2.34
N PHE A 226 -10.17 -8.15 2.52
CA PHE A 226 -10.91 -7.43 3.57
C PHE A 226 -11.24 -6.00 3.12
N VAL A 227 -12.02 -5.31 3.95
CA VAL A 227 -12.34 -3.89 3.77
C VAL A 227 -11.92 -3.10 5.01
N GLN A 228 -11.51 -1.86 4.81
CA GLN A 228 -11.10 -0.99 5.91
C GLN A 228 -11.46 0.46 5.60
N TRP A 229 -12.14 1.12 6.54
CA TRP A 229 -12.33 2.57 6.50
C TRP A 229 -11.03 3.29 6.81
N SER A 230 -10.80 4.42 6.17
CA SER A 230 -9.72 5.33 6.52
C SER A 230 -9.96 5.97 7.89
N SER A 231 -8.91 6.57 8.43
CA SER A 231 -8.85 7.08 9.82
C SER A 231 -9.91 8.14 10.16
N LEU A 232 -10.39 8.92 9.18
CA LEU A 232 -11.46 9.91 9.33
C LEU A 232 -12.78 9.45 8.69
N GLY A 233 -12.82 8.26 8.08
CA GLY A 233 -14.01 7.70 7.44
C GLY A 233 -14.35 8.30 6.07
N THR A 234 -13.44 9.04 5.42
CA THR A 234 -13.69 9.61 4.08
C THR A 234 -13.59 8.55 2.98
N TYR A 235 -12.73 7.55 3.17
CA TYR A 235 -12.37 6.56 2.17
C TYR A 235 -12.66 5.15 2.67
N LEU A 236 -13.14 4.29 1.78
CA LEU A 236 -13.22 2.86 2.01
C LEU A 236 -12.20 2.14 1.13
N ALA A 237 -11.31 1.36 1.73
CA ALA A 237 -10.33 0.56 1.00
C ALA A 237 -10.80 -0.88 0.81
N THR A 238 -10.56 -1.41 -0.38
CA THR A 238 -10.74 -2.83 -0.74
C THR A 238 -9.41 -3.42 -1.21
N ILE A 239 -9.17 -4.69 -0.91
CA ILE A 239 -7.93 -5.39 -1.20
C ILE A 239 -8.15 -6.48 -2.23
N HIS A 240 -7.30 -6.47 -3.26
CA HIS A 240 -7.32 -7.36 -4.41
C HIS A 240 -5.91 -7.93 -4.65
N ARG A 241 -5.80 -9.05 -5.36
CA ARG A 241 -4.49 -9.65 -5.69
C ARG A 241 -3.55 -8.69 -6.44
N GLN A 242 -4.11 -7.81 -7.28
CA GLN A 242 -3.37 -6.81 -8.04
C GLN A 242 -2.95 -5.58 -7.20
N GLY A 243 -3.61 -5.32 -6.05
CA GLY A 243 -3.43 -4.07 -5.32
C GLY A 243 -4.53 -3.71 -4.35
N ALA A 244 -4.51 -2.46 -3.90
CA ALA A 244 -5.59 -1.87 -3.14
C ALA A 244 -6.37 -0.88 -4.02
N ALA A 245 -7.68 -0.75 -3.77
CA ALA A 245 -8.49 0.28 -4.39
C ALA A 245 -9.19 1.09 -3.29
N VAL A 246 -9.25 2.40 -3.47
CA VAL A 246 -9.95 3.32 -2.59
C VAL A 246 -11.22 3.82 -3.28
N TRP A 247 -12.30 3.77 -2.52
CA TRP A 247 -13.63 4.16 -2.92
C TRP A 247 -14.09 5.32 -2.04
N GLY A 248 -14.91 6.18 -2.60
CA GLY A 248 -15.53 7.27 -1.86
C GLY A 248 -16.74 7.81 -2.59
N GLY A 249 -17.48 8.67 -1.90
CA GLY A 249 -18.81 9.09 -2.31
C GLY A 249 -19.83 8.64 -1.28
N ALA A 250 -20.86 9.46 -1.06
CA ALA A 250 -21.76 9.29 0.07
C ALA A 250 -22.84 8.24 -0.16
N THR A 251 -23.14 7.93 -1.42
CA THR A 251 -24.16 6.95 -1.79
C THR A 251 -23.69 6.01 -2.90
N THR A 252 -22.85 6.50 -3.81
CA THR A 252 -22.42 5.75 -5.00
C THR A 252 -21.14 4.94 -4.80
N PHE A 253 -20.30 5.29 -3.82
CA PHE A 253 -19.00 4.64 -3.59
C PHE A 253 -18.22 4.42 -4.89
N ASN A 254 -17.95 5.52 -5.59
CA ASN A 254 -17.20 5.51 -6.84
C ASN A 254 -15.73 5.15 -6.58
N ARG A 255 -15.10 4.46 -7.54
CA ARG A 255 -13.67 4.14 -7.46
C ARG A 255 -12.88 5.43 -7.65
N LEU A 256 -12.20 5.89 -6.61
CA LEU A 256 -11.39 7.11 -6.66
C LEU A 256 -10.00 6.82 -7.19
N MET A 257 -9.35 5.78 -6.66
CA MET A 257 -7.97 5.48 -7.00
C MET A 257 -7.65 3.99 -6.87
N ARG A 258 -6.70 3.52 -7.69
CA ARG A 258 -6.13 2.17 -7.63
C ARG A 258 -4.64 2.29 -7.31
N PHE A 259 -4.18 1.48 -6.35
CA PHE A 259 -2.80 1.41 -5.92
C PHE A 259 -2.24 0.05 -6.33
N ALA A 260 -1.46 0.04 -7.41
CA ALA A 260 -0.85 -1.17 -7.94
C ALA A 260 0.23 -1.69 -6.97
N HIS A 261 -0.05 -2.83 -6.34
CA HIS A 261 0.88 -3.54 -5.47
C HIS A 261 0.44 -4.99 -5.37
N ALA A 262 1.18 -5.91 -6.00
CA ALA A 262 0.79 -7.32 -5.98
C ALA A 262 0.78 -7.88 -4.54
N GLN A 263 -0.20 -8.75 -4.24
CA GLN A 263 -0.27 -9.53 -3.01
C GLN A 263 -0.25 -8.70 -1.71
N VAL A 264 -0.99 -7.58 -1.67
CA VAL A 264 -1.15 -6.80 -0.44
C VAL A 264 -1.79 -7.67 0.65
N LYS A 265 -1.10 -7.79 1.78
CA LYS A 265 -1.59 -8.50 2.98
C LYS A 265 -2.18 -7.54 4.01
N LEU A 266 -1.61 -6.34 4.16
CA LEU A 266 -2.04 -5.33 5.15
C LEU A 266 -2.04 -3.92 4.55
N ILE A 267 -2.93 -3.06 5.03
CA ILE A 267 -2.96 -1.64 4.69
C ILE A 267 -3.12 -0.77 5.94
N ASP A 268 -2.58 0.45 5.86
CA ASP A 268 -2.69 1.44 6.93
C ASP A 268 -2.82 2.84 6.32
N PHE A 269 -3.73 3.63 6.87
CA PHE A 269 -3.94 5.01 6.45
C PHE A 269 -3.23 5.96 7.42
N SER A 270 -2.64 7.02 6.89
CA SER A 270 -2.16 8.09 7.75
C SER A 270 -3.33 8.73 8.53
N PRO A 271 -3.10 9.25 9.75
CA PRO A 271 -4.14 9.90 10.56
C PRO A 271 -4.91 11.03 9.88
N GLY A 272 -4.28 11.76 8.97
CA GLY A 272 -4.90 12.79 8.13
C GLY A 272 -5.37 12.31 6.75
N GLU A 273 -5.31 11.00 6.48
CA GLU A 273 -5.73 10.37 5.21
C GLU A 273 -4.99 10.85 3.95
N LYS A 274 -3.83 11.47 4.11
CA LYS A 274 -2.97 11.93 2.99
C LYS A 274 -2.25 10.76 2.32
N TYR A 275 -1.89 9.74 3.08
CA TYR A 275 -1.06 8.63 2.60
C TYR A 275 -1.66 7.26 2.94
N LEU A 276 -1.45 6.32 2.03
CA LEU A 276 -1.80 4.91 2.19
C LEU A 276 -0.53 4.07 2.17
N ILE A 277 -0.34 3.28 3.20
CA ILE A 277 0.72 2.28 3.29
C ILE A 277 0.12 0.94 2.90
N THR A 278 0.79 0.25 1.99
CA THR A 278 0.47 -1.14 1.63
C THR A 278 1.66 -2.01 1.97
N TYR A 279 1.38 -3.19 2.54
CA TYR A 279 2.39 -4.16 2.92
C TYR A 279 2.14 -5.47 2.18
N SER A 280 3.17 -5.96 1.49
CA SER A 280 3.22 -7.30 0.92
C SER A 280 4.42 -8.07 1.48
N ARG A 281 4.26 -9.39 1.54
CA ARG A 281 5.31 -10.32 1.93
C ARG A 281 5.31 -11.44 0.91
N HIS A 282 6.40 -11.53 0.15
CA HIS A 282 6.61 -12.58 -0.82
C HIS A 282 7.36 -13.72 -0.15
N GLU A 283 6.66 -14.83 0.06
CA GLU A 283 7.25 -16.05 0.57
C GLU A 283 8.22 -16.63 -0.47
N PRO A 284 9.37 -17.15 -0.03
CA PRO A 284 10.41 -17.60 -0.93
C PRO A 284 9.91 -18.76 -1.79
N SER A 285 9.93 -18.58 -3.10
CA SER A 285 9.43 -19.58 -4.05
C SER A 285 10.46 -20.70 -4.33
N GLY A 286 11.67 -20.59 -3.77
CA GLY A 286 12.71 -21.60 -3.86
C GLY A 286 13.76 -21.50 -2.74
N PRO A 287 14.64 -22.50 -2.60
CA PRO A 287 15.61 -22.61 -1.49
C PRO A 287 16.71 -21.55 -1.49
N ARG A 288 16.81 -20.72 -2.54
CA ARG A 288 17.73 -19.57 -2.63
C ARG A 288 17.04 -18.22 -2.48
N ASP A 289 15.71 -18.21 -2.50
CA ASP A 289 14.95 -16.98 -2.39
C ASP A 289 14.78 -16.66 -0.90
N THR A 290 15.02 -15.40 -0.53
CA THR A 290 14.84 -14.94 0.84
C THR A 290 13.47 -14.29 0.97
N ASP A 291 12.86 -14.33 2.14
CA ASP A 291 11.58 -13.69 2.40
C ASP A 291 11.67 -12.17 2.17
N ARG A 292 10.97 -11.66 1.15
CA ARG A 292 11.04 -10.24 0.78
C ARG A 292 9.79 -9.52 1.24
N VAL A 293 10.00 -8.49 2.06
CA VAL A 293 8.96 -7.57 2.47
C VAL A 293 9.05 -6.30 1.64
N VAL A 294 7.90 -5.87 1.10
CA VAL A 294 7.76 -4.63 0.36
C VAL A 294 6.67 -3.78 1.02
N LEU A 295 7.03 -2.56 1.42
CA LEU A 295 6.08 -1.54 1.85
C LEU A 295 6.10 -0.38 0.88
N ASN A 296 4.93 -0.03 0.36
CA ASN A 296 4.76 1.11 -0.54
C ASN A 296 3.91 2.18 0.14
N ILE A 297 4.38 3.42 0.12
CA ILE A 297 3.64 4.60 0.56
C ILE A 297 3.14 5.34 -0.67
N PHE A 298 1.81 5.43 -0.79
CA PHE A 298 1.13 6.13 -1.86
C PHE A 298 0.48 7.40 -1.34
N ASP A 299 0.39 8.43 -2.19
CA ASP A 299 -0.51 9.57 -1.97
C ASP A 299 -1.93 9.13 -2.32
N VAL A 300 -2.86 9.24 -1.36
CA VAL A 300 -4.25 8.75 -1.51
C VAL A 300 -4.98 9.49 -2.63
N ARG A 301 -4.72 10.79 -2.78
CA ARG A 301 -5.42 11.65 -3.73
C ARG A 301 -4.92 11.46 -5.15
N THR A 302 -3.62 11.32 -5.33
CA THR A 302 -3.01 11.24 -6.68
C THR A 302 -2.75 9.81 -7.14
N GLY A 303 -2.77 8.82 -6.23
CA GLY A 303 -2.40 7.44 -6.55
C GLY A 303 -0.91 7.23 -6.74
N LYS A 304 -0.09 8.29 -6.66
CA LYS A 304 1.33 8.23 -6.96
C LYS A 304 2.07 7.48 -5.87
N LEU A 305 2.96 6.57 -6.27
CA LEU A 305 3.95 5.97 -5.38
C LEU A 305 4.93 7.05 -4.93
N MET A 306 4.89 7.41 -3.65
CA MET A 306 5.76 8.43 -3.08
C MET A 306 7.10 7.83 -2.65
N ARG A 307 7.05 6.64 -2.04
CA ARG A 307 8.26 5.93 -1.59
C ARG A 307 7.99 4.44 -1.41
N ASP A 308 8.96 3.61 -1.78
CA ASP A 308 9.00 2.19 -1.47
C ASP A 308 10.10 1.85 -0.45
N PHE A 309 9.82 0.84 0.36
CA PHE A 309 10.75 0.26 1.32
C PHE A 309 10.79 -1.24 1.09
N LYS A 310 11.95 -1.75 0.71
CA LYS A 310 12.20 -3.16 0.43
C LYS A 310 13.27 -3.67 1.38
N GLY A 311 13.07 -4.84 1.95
CA GLY A 311 14.03 -5.44 2.87
C GLY A 311 13.64 -6.86 3.26
N ASN A 312 14.46 -7.48 4.09
CA ASN A 312 14.18 -8.80 4.64
C ASN A 312 13.15 -8.68 5.78
N ALA A 313 12.35 -9.73 6.01
CA ALA A 313 11.34 -9.71 7.08
C ALA A 313 11.94 -9.38 8.46
N ASP A 314 13.15 -9.85 8.74
CA ASP A 314 13.88 -9.61 10.00
C ASP A 314 14.21 -8.12 10.24
N GLU A 315 14.40 -7.33 9.17
CA GLU A 315 14.67 -5.90 9.30
C GLU A 315 13.44 -5.12 9.73
N PHE A 316 12.25 -5.66 9.44
CA PHE A 316 10.96 -5.07 9.81
C PHE A 316 10.38 -5.69 11.09
N ALA A 317 10.86 -6.87 11.51
CA ALA A 317 10.42 -7.58 12.72
C ALA A 317 10.94 -7.00 14.06
N LEU A 318 11.19 -5.69 14.12
CA LEU A 318 11.74 -5.01 15.30
C LEU A 318 10.62 -4.46 16.19
N GLY A 319 10.57 -4.87 17.46
CA GLY A 319 9.57 -4.43 18.45
C GLY A 319 8.82 -5.60 19.10
N HIS A 320 7.67 -5.35 19.72
CA HIS A 320 6.80 -6.41 20.25
C HIS A 320 6.16 -7.23 19.11
N SER A 321 5.99 -8.55 19.32
CA SER A 321 5.51 -9.50 18.30
C SER A 321 4.19 -9.07 17.64
N GLY A 322 4.23 -8.82 16.33
CA GLY A 322 3.04 -8.51 15.52
C GLY A 322 2.38 -9.73 14.87
N VAL A 323 1.24 -9.51 14.24
CA VAL A 323 0.32 -10.54 13.69
C VAL A 323 0.99 -11.48 12.67
N THR A 324 2.06 -11.02 12.00
CA THR A 324 2.78 -11.79 10.97
C THR A 324 4.27 -11.99 11.30
N GLY A 325 4.68 -11.74 12.55
CA GLY A 325 6.09 -11.66 12.97
C GLY A 325 6.71 -10.26 12.80
N VAL A 326 6.03 -9.36 12.07
CA VAL A 326 6.37 -7.93 11.95
C VAL A 326 5.36 -7.09 12.74
N PRO A 327 5.79 -6.16 13.63
CA PRO A 327 4.87 -5.24 14.29
C PRO A 327 4.16 -4.37 13.26
N TRP A 328 2.83 -4.36 13.33
CA TRP A 328 1.97 -3.55 12.48
C TRP A 328 1.21 -2.53 13.32
N PRO A 329 1.12 -1.25 12.90
CA PRO A 329 1.76 -0.65 11.72
C PRO A 329 3.27 -0.44 11.88
N VAL A 330 4.03 -0.66 10.80
CA VAL A 330 5.51 -0.50 10.76
C VAL A 330 5.91 0.97 10.87
N PHE A 331 5.20 1.83 10.14
CA PHE A 331 5.40 3.26 10.18
C PHE A 331 4.38 3.87 11.14
N ARG A 332 4.87 4.68 12.08
CA ARG A 332 4.02 5.45 12.98
C ARG A 332 4.07 6.90 12.55
N TRP A 333 2.90 7.47 12.30
CA TRP A 333 2.71 8.84 11.85
C TRP A 333 2.76 9.83 13.01
N GLY A 334 3.33 11.00 12.77
CA GLY A 334 3.53 12.06 13.74
C GLY A 334 3.27 13.45 13.15
N GLY A 335 3.02 14.42 14.03
CA GLY A 335 2.72 15.80 13.63
C GLY A 335 1.23 16.13 13.49
N GLY A 336 0.36 15.34 14.13
CA GLY A 336 -1.08 15.56 14.16
C GLY A 336 -1.78 15.19 12.86
N ARG A 337 -2.92 15.85 12.59
CA ARG A 337 -3.72 15.65 11.36
C ARG A 337 -3.02 16.09 10.07
N GLU A 338 -1.88 16.77 10.20
CA GLU A 338 -1.11 17.21 9.04
C GLU A 338 -0.20 16.13 8.46
N ASP A 339 -0.01 15.00 9.17
CA ASP A 339 0.87 13.90 8.77
C ASP A 339 2.24 14.39 8.30
N ARG A 340 2.84 15.35 9.02
CA ARG A 340 4.11 15.99 8.59
C ARG A 340 5.30 15.05 8.65
N PHE A 341 5.25 14.09 9.58
CA PHE A 341 6.34 13.16 9.82
C PHE A 341 5.83 11.74 9.90
N PHE A 342 6.67 10.79 9.52
CA PHE A 342 6.47 9.39 9.84
C PHE A 342 7.80 8.80 10.29
N ALA A 343 7.75 7.85 11.19
CA ALA A 343 8.95 7.19 11.70
C ALA A 343 8.82 5.69 11.65
N ARG A 344 9.95 5.02 11.47
CA ARG A 344 10.08 3.57 11.63
C ARG A 344 11.13 3.24 12.68
N LEU A 345 10.91 2.13 13.37
CA LEU A 345 11.91 1.54 14.24
C LEU A 345 12.97 0.84 13.40
N GLY A 346 14.24 1.05 13.76
CA GLY A 346 15.38 0.34 13.21
C GLY A 346 16.26 -0.19 14.34
N LYS A 347 17.24 -1.05 14.01
CA LYS A 347 18.17 -1.58 15.00
C LYS A 347 19.02 -0.44 15.55
N ASN A 348 18.88 -0.14 16.85
CA ASN A 348 19.59 0.95 17.55
C ASN A 348 19.37 2.36 16.96
N MET A 349 18.28 2.56 16.21
CA MET A 349 17.96 3.87 15.66
C MET A 349 16.46 4.01 15.37
N ILE A 350 15.99 5.25 15.38
CA ILE A 350 14.66 5.62 14.86
C ILE A 350 14.89 6.46 13.61
N SER A 351 14.36 5.98 12.48
CA SER A 351 14.42 6.72 11.21
C SER A 351 13.16 7.55 11.08
N VAL A 352 13.30 8.87 11.19
CA VAL A 352 12.20 9.84 11.04
C VAL A 352 12.31 10.50 9.66
N TYR A 353 11.21 10.46 8.93
CA TYR A 353 11.06 10.99 7.58
C TYR A 353 10.07 12.15 7.58
N GLU A 354 10.32 13.13 6.73
CA GLU A 354 9.42 14.24 6.43
C GLU A 354 8.54 13.87 5.23
N THR A 355 7.25 14.18 5.27
CA THR A 355 6.31 13.78 4.20
C THR A 355 6.32 14.67 2.97
N GLU A 356 6.83 15.90 3.06
CA GLU A 356 6.96 16.78 1.89
C GLU A 356 8.01 16.25 0.91
N THR A 357 9.17 15.83 1.44
CA THR A 357 10.30 15.36 0.64
C THR A 357 10.44 13.84 0.64
N PHE A 358 9.71 13.15 1.53
CA PHE A 358 9.91 11.75 1.89
C PHE A 358 11.31 11.42 2.39
N THR A 359 12.17 12.41 2.68
CA THR A 359 13.57 12.19 3.08
C THR A 359 13.74 12.15 4.60
N LEU A 360 14.85 11.57 5.05
CA LEU A 360 15.23 11.56 6.47
C LEU A 360 15.51 12.98 6.96
N ILE A 361 14.96 13.35 8.13
CA ILE A 361 15.21 14.65 8.76
C ILE A 361 16.72 14.81 9.03
N ASP A 362 17.32 15.89 8.54
CA ASP A 362 18.76 16.17 8.52
C ASP A 362 19.63 15.07 7.89
N LYS A 363 19.05 14.22 7.03
CA LYS A 363 19.72 13.05 6.42
C LYS A 363 20.32 12.07 7.45
N LYS A 364 19.91 12.14 8.72
CA LYS A 364 20.42 11.31 9.81
C LYS A 364 19.29 10.77 10.66
N SER A 365 19.27 9.45 10.83
CA SER A 365 18.41 8.78 11.81
C SER A 365 18.75 9.22 13.23
N LEU A 366 17.74 9.26 14.10
CA LEU A 366 17.93 9.45 15.52
C LEU A 366 18.59 8.19 16.09
N LYS A 367 19.87 8.28 16.44
CA LYS A 367 20.61 7.15 17.02
C LYS A 367 20.14 6.96 18.46
N VAL A 368 19.54 5.81 18.74
CA VAL A 368 19.08 5.44 20.08
C VAL A 368 19.45 3.98 20.32
N ASP A 369 20.49 3.77 21.12
CA ASP A 369 20.99 2.42 21.37
C ASP A 369 19.95 1.54 22.05
N ASN A 370 19.73 0.36 21.47
CA ASN A 370 18.80 -0.67 21.94
C ASN A 370 17.36 -0.20 22.15
N VAL A 371 16.89 0.74 21.32
CA VAL A 371 15.47 1.11 21.29
C VAL A 371 14.60 -0.13 21.06
N VAL A 372 13.56 -0.28 21.89
CA VAL A 372 12.58 -1.39 21.78
C VAL A 372 11.27 -0.91 21.21
N ASP A 373 10.80 0.27 21.62
CA ASP A 373 9.52 0.80 21.16
C ASP A 373 9.52 2.33 21.17
N PHE A 374 8.68 2.95 20.34
CA PHE A 374 8.52 4.40 20.29
C PHE A 374 7.09 4.79 19.89
N THR A 375 6.48 5.79 20.53
CA THR A 375 5.12 6.24 20.20
C THR A 375 5.10 7.74 19.94
N TRP A 376 4.25 8.19 19.02
CA TRP A 376 4.06 9.61 18.74
C TRP A 376 2.98 10.21 19.63
N SER A 377 3.17 11.47 20.01
CA SER A 377 2.06 12.29 20.49
C SER A 377 1.01 12.46 19.37
N PRO A 378 -0.28 12.28 19.67
CA PRO A 378 -1.35 12.44 18.69
C PRO A 378 -1.49 13.85 18.11
N THR A 379 -0.99 14.87 18.81
CA THR A 379 -1.16 16.28 18.45
C THR A 379 0.16 16.97 18.10
N ASP A 380 1.19 16.75 18.90
CA ASP A 380 2.46 17.46 18.80
C ASP A 380 3.52 16.57 18.16
N PRO A 381 4.53 17.13 17.47
CA PRO A 381 5.64 16.36 16.90
C PRO A 381 6.65 15.94 18.00
N ILE A 382 6.17 15.21 19.00
CA ILE A 382 6.97 14.66 20.12
C ILE A 382 6.92 13.14 20.03
N ILE A 383 8.09 12.51 20.12
CA ILE A 383 8.23 11.05 20.20
C ILE A 383 8.54 10.66 21.64
N ALA A 384 7.76 9.72 22.20
CA ALA A 384 8.17 8.98 23.39
C ALA A 384 8.95 7.74 22.96
N VAL A 385 10.18 7.59 23.44
CA VAL A 385 11.09 6.49 23.13
C VAL A 385 11.35 5.68 24.38
N PHE A 386 11.29 4.35 24.26
CA PHE A 386 11.63 3.43 25.33
C PHE A 386 12.91 2.63 25.01
N VAL A 387 13.85 2.68 25.96
CA VAL A 387 15.08 1.89 25.96
C VAL A 387 15.10 1.02 27.22
N PRO A 388 15.21 -0.31 27.11
CA PRO A 388 15.25 -1.23 28.24
C PRO A 388 16.60 -1.16 28.96
N GLU A 389 16.67 -1.81 30.12
CA GLU A 389 17.91 -1.93 30.89
C GLU A 389 18.92 -2.81 30.12
N LEU A 390 20.15 -2.33 29.99
CA LEU A 390 21.23 -3.01 29.26
C LEU A 390 22.29 -3.53 30.23
N ASN A 391 22.77 -4.75 30.00
CA ASN A 391 23.89 -5.37 30.71
C ASN A 391 23.84 -5.19 32.23
N SER A 392 23.00 -5.96 32.91
CA SER A 392 23.00 -6.22 34.37
C SER A 392 23.51 -5.06 35.25
N GLY A 393 23.02 -3.84 35.04
CA GLY A 393 23.13 -2.74 35.99
C GLY A 393 23.91 -1.48 35.58
N ASN A 394 24.56 -1.40 34.41
CA ASN A 394 25.34 -0.19 34.09
C ASN A 394 24.52 0.94 33.44
N ASN A 395 23.46 0.59 32.70
CA ASN A 395 22.54 1.57 32.10
C ASN A 395 21.09 1.25 32.47
N PRO A 396 20.40 2.11 33.25
CA PRO A 396 19.01 1.88 33.60
C PRO A 396 18.10 1.96 32.38
N ALA A 397 16.93 1.32 32.47
CA ALA A 397 15.87 1.53 31.50
C ALA A 397 15.48 3.01 31.50
N LYS A 398 15.15 3.58 30.35
CA LYS A 398 14.73 4.98 30.25
C LYS A 398 13.60 5.19 29.27
N VAL A 399 12.75 6.15 29.63
CA VAL A 399 11.74 6.71 28.72
C VAL A 399 12.13 8.17 28.47
N SER A 400 12.29 8.50 27.19
CA SER A 400 12.74 9.81 26.72
C SER A 400 11.68 10.44 25.82
N LEU A 401 11.37 11.71 26.02
CA LEU A 401 10.52 12.52 25.16
C LEU A 401 11.41 13.38 24.27
N VAL A 402 11.36 13.15 22.97
CA VAL A 402 12.20 13.83 21.97
C VAL A 402 11.32 14.66 21.06
N GLN A 403 11.64 15.95 20.91
CA GLN A 403 10.96 16.85 19.99
C GLN A 403 11.52 16.72 18.58
N ILE A 404 10.65 16.70 17.58
CA ILE A 404 11.00 16.67 16.15
C ILE A 404 10.52 17.97 15.49
N PRO A 405 11.31 18.62 14.62
CA PRO A 405 12.57 18.17 14.03
C PRO A 405 13.84 18.50 14.83
N SER A 406 13.77 19.26 15.92
CA SER A 406 14.96 19.71 16.68
C SER A 406 15.83 18.58 17.24
N LYS A 407 15.25 17.38 17.42
CA LYS A 407 15.87 16.20 18.08
C LYS A 407 16.33 16.51 19.50
N GLU A 408 15.75 17.53 20.12
CA GLU A 408 16.01 17.91 21.50
C GLU A 408 15.23 16.99 22.44
N GLU A 409 15.90 16.48 23.47
CA GLU A 409 15.27 15.67 24.51
C GLU A 409 14.62 16.59 25.55
N LEU A 410 13.29 16.70 25.49
CA LEU A 410 12.50 17.56 26.37
C LEU A 410 12.49 17.03 27.81
N ARG A 411 12.41 15.70 27.96
CA ARG A 411 12.32 15.06 29.28
C ARG A 411 12.79 13.62 29.22
N GLN A 412 13.56 13.23 30.24
CA GLN A 412 13.97 11.85 30.47
C GLN A 412 13.48 11.35 31.83
N LYS A 413 13.06 10.10 31.89
CA LYS A 413 12.82 9.36 33.14
C LYS A 413 13.58 8.06 33.14
N ASN A 414 14.45 7.88 34.14
CA ASN A 414 15.14 6.62 34.38
C ASN A 414 14.26 5.71 35.25
N LEU A 415 14.25 4.43 34.91
CA LEU A 415 13.46 3.37 35.52
C LEU A 415 14.40 2.19 35.82
N PHE A 416 14.15 1.52 36.95
CA PHE A 416 15.00 0.43 37.44
C PHE A 416 14.19 -0.85 37.59
N SER A 417 14.83 -2.00 37.36
CA SER A 417 14.19 -3.33 37.50
C SER A 417 12.95 -3.48 36.62
N VAL A 418 12.99 -2.95 35.41
CA VAL A 418 11.85 -2.98 34.46
C VAL A 418 11.81 -4.34 33.75
N SER A 419 10.60 -4.91 33.67
CA SER A 419 10.32 -6.13 32.91
C SER A 419 9.70 -5.82 31.55
N ASP A 420 8.65 -5.00 31.52
CA ASP A 420 7.95 -4.57 30.31
C ASP A 420 7.35 -3.17 30.52
N ILE A 421 7.16 -2.45 29.40
CA ILE A 421 6.56 -1.12 29.39
C ILE A 421 5.52 -1.01 28.28
N LYS A 422 4.41 -0.33 28.59
CA LYS A 422 3.42 0.10 27.60
C LYS A 422 3.13 1.58 27.73
N MET A 423 3.15 2.29 26.60
CA MET A 423 2.94 3.74 26.52
C MET A 423 1.53 4.03 25.99
N TYR A 424 0.77 4.86 26.69
CA TYR A 424 -0.59 5.25 26.35
C TYR A 424 -0.72 6.78 26.28
N TRP A 425 -0.87 7.30 25.08
CA TRP A 425 -1.13 8.73 24.85
C TRP A 425 -2.61 9.06 25.01
N GLN A 426 -2.89 10.21 25.60
CA GLN A 426 -4.22 10.80 25.60
C GLN A 426 -4.48 11.49 24.25
N ASN A 427 -5.73 11.47 23.76
CA ASN A 427 -6.08 11.88 22.38
C ASN A 427 -5.72 13.33 22.01
N ASN A 428 -5.68 14.25 22.98
CA ASN A 428 -5.26 15.65 22.81
C ASN A 428 -3.76 15.85 23.07
N GLY A 429 -3.00 14.78 23.33
CA GLY A 429 -1.56 14.84 23.63
C GLY A 429 -1.21 15.55 24.93
N GLU A 430 -2.18 15.84 25.81
CA GLU A 430 -1.92 16.53 27.09
C GLU A 430 -1.20 15.63 28.10
N TYR A 431 -1.47 14.33 28.04
CA TYR A 431 -1.00 13.34 28.99
C TYR A 431 -0.43 12.10 28.30
N LEU A 432 0.64 11.55 28.88
CA LEU A 432 1.18 10.25 28.53
C LEU A 432 1.24 9.39 29.80
N ALA A 433 0.60 8.22 29.76
CA ALA A 433 0.72 7.22 30.80
C ALA A 433 1.68 6.12 30.35
N VAL A 434 2.73 5.90 31.11
CA VAL A 434 3.65 4.78 30.90
C VAL A 434 3.35 3.74 31.96
N LYS A 435 2.72 2.63 31.57
CA LYS A 435 2.60 1.44 32.41
C LYS A 435 3.97 0.79 32.50
N VAL A 436 4.48 0.62 33.71
CA VAL A 436 5.78 -0.03 33.99
C VAL A 436 5.53 -1.26 34.84
N ASP A 437 5.91 -2.43 34.33
CA ASP A 437 5.94 -3.67 35.09
C ASP A 437 7.34 -3.86 35.67
N ARG A 438 7.48 -3.83 37.00
CA ARG A 438 8.77 -3.92 37.70
C ARG A 438 8.96 -5.28 38.36
N TYR A 439 10.15 -5.86 38.26
CA TYR A 439 10.51 -7.04 39.03
C TYR A 439 10.58 -6.72 40.53
N THR A 440 10.02 -7.60 41.35
CA THR A 440 10.21 -7.54 42.80
C THR A 440 11.65 -7.89 43.17
N LYS A 441 12.09 -7.57 44.40
CA LYS A 441 13.46 -7.87 44.89
C LYS A 441 13.84 -9.35 44.73
N THR A 442 12.87 -10.26 44.83
CA THR A 442 13.08 -11.71 44.68
C THR A 442 13.11 -12.17 43.23
N LYS A 443 12.80 -11.29 42.25
CA LYS A 443 12.63 -11.57 40.81
C LYS A 443 11.63 -12.68 40.47
N LYS A 444 10.79 -13.09 41.43
CA LYS A 444 9.78 -14.15 41.25
C LYS A 444 8.43 -13.61 40.76
N SER A 445 8.17 -12.32 40.93
CA SER A 445 6.90 -11.67 40.60
C SER A 445 7.14 -10.25 40.10
N THR A 446 6.15 -9.71 39.39
CA THR A 446 6.15 -8.33 38.88
C THR A 446 5.08 -7.49 39.58
N THR A 447 5.41 -6.23 39.83
CA THR A 447 4.47 -5.21 40.33
C THR A 447 4.29 -4.15 39.26
N SER A 448 3.04 -3.84 38.93
CA SER A 448 2.70 -2.85 37.91
C SER A 448 2.46 -1.47 38.53
N GLY A 449 2.87 -0.42 37.83
CA GLY A 449 2.56 0.97 38.20
C GLY A 449 2.54 1.87 36.98
N PHE A 450 2.17 3.14 37.17
CA PHE A 450 2.18 4.14 36.10
C PHE A 450 3.12 5.29 36.40
N GLU A 451 3.82 5.74 35.37
CA GLU A 451 4.48 7.04 35.33
C GLU A 451 3.64 7.94 34.41
N LEU A 452 3.04 8.99 34.99
CA LEU A 452 2.12 9.90 34.32
C LEU A 452 2.84 11.20 33.98
N PHE A 453 2.97 11.51 32.70
CA PHE A 453 3.64 12.70 32.19
C PHE A 453 2.60 13.75 31.79
N ARG A 454 2.83 14.99 32.21
CA ARG A 454 1.99 16.15 31.87
C ARG A 454 2.70 16.99 30.82
N ILE A 455 2.39 16.73 29.55
CA ILE A 455 3.21 17.14 28.41
C ILE A 455 3.14 18.64 28.15
N LYS A 456 1.99 19.27 28.43
CA LYS A 456 1.73 20.70 28.19
C LYS A 456 2.12 21.60 29.37
N GLU A 457 2.53 21.02 30.49
CA GLU A 457 2.98 21.78 31.67
C GLU A 457 4.49 22.04 31.60
N ARG A 458 4.94 23.16 32.20
CA ARG A 458 6.36 23.53 32.19
C ARG A 458 7.21 22.44 32.84
N ASP A 459 8.35 22.12 32.23
CA ASP A 459 9.30 21.08 32.65
C ASP A 459 8.76 19.64 32.65
N ILE A 460 7.56 19.41 32.09
CA ILE A 460 6.89 18.11 31.96
C ILE A 460 6.92 17.33 33.30
N PRO A 461 6.11 17.73 34.29
CA PRO A 461 6.06 17.06 35.57
C PRO A 461 5.64 15.59 35.41
N ILE A 462 6.28 14.73 36.19
CA ILE A 462 6.08 13.28 36.17
C ILE A 462 5.54 12.86 37.52
N GLU A 463 4.40 12.19 37.51
CA GLU A 463 3.74 11.68 38.70
C GLU A 463 3.74 10.15 38.71
N VAL A 464 4.18 9.57 39.82
CA VAL A 464 4.18 8.11 40.01
C VAL A 464 2.84 7.71 40.63
N LEU A 465 2.11 6.83 39.96
CA LEU A 465 0.89 6.23 40.47
C LEU A 465 1.13 4.73 40.71
N GLU A 466 1.14 4.35 41.98
CA GLU A 466 1.09 2.94 42.42
C GLU A 466 -0.36 2.54 42.73
N LEU A 467 -0.72 1.30 42.40
CA LEU A 467 -2.00 0.73 42.84
C LEU A 467 -1.97 0.50 44.37
N GLU A 468 -3.13 0.64 45.01
CA GLU A 468 -3.28 0.39 46.45
C GLU A 468 -2.89 -1.04 46.83
N ASN A 469 -3.26 -2.01 45.99
CA ASN A 469 -2.82 -3.40 46.13
C ASN A 469 -1.64 -3.67 45.20
N LYS A 470 -0.44 -3.78 45.79
CA LYS A 470 0.82 -4.00 45.04
C LYS A 470 0.93 -5.36 44.35
N ASN A 471 0.05 -6.28 44.70
CA ASN A 471 -0.02 -7.61 44.07
C ASN A 471 -0.96 -7.62 42.86
N ASP A 472 -1.78 -6.58 42.66
CA ASP A 472 -2.67 -6.51 41.50
C ASP A 472 -1.87 -6.21 40.23
N LYS A 473 -2.12 -7.01 39.20
CA LYS A 473 -1.62 -6.75 37.86
C LYS A 473 -2.57 -5.84 37.11
N ILE A 474 -2.03 -4.96 36.28
CA ILE A 474 -2.83 -4.12 35.39
C ILE A 474 -3.18 -4.93 34.14
N VAL A 475 -4.48 -5.14 33.94
CA VAL A 475 -5.07 -5.86 32.80
C VAL A 475 -5.28 -4.90 31.63
N ALA A 476 -5.96 -3.78 31.88
CA ALA A 476 -6.29 -2.79 30.85
C ALA A 476 -6.20 -1.37 31.39
N PHE A 477 -5.93 -0.43 30.48
CA PHE A 477 -5.85 1.00 30.74
C PHE A 477 -6.50 1.75 29.60
N ALA A 478 -7.31 2.76 29.90
CA ALA A 478 -7.88 3.64 28.89
C ALA A 478 -8.08 5.07 29.39
N TRP A 479 -7.56 6.04 28.64
CA TRP A 479 -7.84 7.46 28.83
C TRP A 479 -9.28 7.79 28.43
N GLU A 480 -9.90 8.70 29.15
CA GLU A 480 -11.14 9.33 28.69
C GLU A 480 -10.85 10.22 27.46
N PRO A 481 -11.56 10.03 26.35
CA PRO A 481 -11.46 10.89 25.18
C PRO A 481 -11.81 12.34 25.54
N LYS A 482 -10.98 13.29 25.08
CA LYS A 482 -11.15 14.74 25.35
C LYS A 482 -11.25 15.10 26.84
N GLY A 483 -10.79 14.22 27.73
CA GLY A 483 -10.85 14.40 29.18
C GLY A 483 -9.47 14.32 29.83
N HIS A 484 -9.49 14.45 31.16
CA HIS A 484 -8.32 14.33 32.04
C HIS A 484 -8.44 13.13 33.00
N ARG A 485 -9.48 12.30 32.80
CA ARG A 485 -9.76 11.10 33.58
C ARG A 485 -9.26 9.86 32.85
N PHE A 486 -9.04 8.79 33.58
CA PHE A 486 -8.73 7.48 33.00
C PHE A 486 -9.25 6.36 33.90
N ALA A 487 -9.41 5.18 33.31
CA ALA A 487 -9.80 3.97 34.00
C ALA A 487 -8.71 2.91 33.88
N VAL A 488 -8.57 2.11 34.94
CA VAL A 488 -7.63 1.00 35.03
C VAL A 488 -8.38 -0.24 35.49
N ILE A 489 -8.30 -1.32 34.73
CA ILE A 489 -8.70 -2.65 35.18
C ILE A 489 -7.48 -3.31 35.81
N HIS A 490 -7.59 -3.73 37.07
CA HIS A 490 -6.51 -4.37 37.80
C HIS A 490 -7.01 -5.54 38.65
N GLY A 491 -6.15 -6.54 38.85
CA GLY A 491 -6.42 -7.74 39.63
C GLY A 491 -5.87 -9.00 38.96
N ASP A 492 -5.65 -10.05 39.76
CA ASP A 492 -5.12 -11.35 39.29
C ASP A 492 -6.22 -12.43 39.17
N ASN A 493 -7.49 -12.04 39.37
CA ASN A 493 -8.65 -12.93 39.47
C ASN A 493 -9.60 -12.80 38.26
N PRO A 494 -10.46 -13.80 37.97
CA PRO A 494 -11.47 -13.74 36.90
C PRO A 494 -12.54 -12.65 37.08
N ARG A 495 -12.47 -11.89 38.19
CA ARG A 495 -13.30 -10.72 38.47
C ARG A 495 -12.39 -9.56 38.91
N PRO A 496 -11.70 -8.89 37.98
CA PRO A 496 -10.87 -7.74 38.32
C PRO A 496 -11.67 -6.58 38.91
N ASP A 497 -10.94 -5.68 39.57
CA ASP A 497 -11.42 -4.41 40.07
C ASP A 497 -11.12 -3.31 39.03
N ILE A 498 -11.96 -2.28 39.02
CA ILE A 498 -11.87 -1.18 38.05
C ILE A 498 -11.75 0.11 38.84
N SER A 499 -10.62 0.78 38.74
CA SER A 499 -10.36 2.04 39.42
C SER A 499 -10.36 3.21 38.44
N PHE A 500 -11.02 4.29 38.83
CA PHE A 500 -11.11 5.53 38.07
C PHE A 500 -10.26 6.60 38.73
N TYR A 501 -9.50 7.31 37.90
CA TYR A 501 -8.58 8.33 38.32
C TYR A 501 -8.79 9.62 37.53
N SER A 502 -8.36 10.74 38.11
CA SER A 502 -8.41 12.06 37.52
C SER A 502 -7.05 12.75 37.65
N MET A 503 -6.52 13.27 36.54
CA MET A 503 -5.28 14.06 36.52
C MET A 503 -5.47 15.48 37.08
N ARG A 504 -6.71 15.93 37.26
CA ARG A 504 -7.04 17.24 37.84
C ARG A 504 -8.09 17.08 38.93
N THR A 505 -7.97 17.87 39.97
CA THR A 505 -9.04 18.07 40.97
C THR A 505 -9.37 19.55 41.09
N ALA A 506 -10.56 19.88 41.57
CA ALA A 506 -10.97 21.27 41.80
C ALA A 506 -10.04 22.03 42.77
N GLN A 507 -9.31 21.30 43.62
CA GLN A 507 -8.43 21.86 44.65
C GLN A 507 -6.94 21.75 44.30
N ASN A 508 -6.56 20.81 43.41
CA ASN A 508 -5.17 20.59 43.02
C ASN A 508 -5.10 20.09 41.56
N THR A 509 -4.51 20.89 40.69
CA THR A 509 -4.32 20.57 39.27
C THR A 509 -3.10 19.69 39.02
N GLY A 510 -2.18 19.58 39.98
CA GLY A 510 -0.87 18.92 39.82
C GLY A 510 -0.78 17.51 40.39
N ARG A 511 -1.85 16.97 41.01
CA ARG A 511 -1.85 15.63 41.61
C ARG A 511 -2.97 14.76 41.07
N VAL A 512 -2.65 13.50 40.77
CA VAL A 512 -3.60 12.46 40.43
C VAL A 512 -4.43 12.11 41.64
N SER A 513 -5.73 11.98 41.44
CA SER A 513 -6.68 11.60 42.47
C SER A 513 -7.48 10.39 42.02
N LYS A 514 -7.74 9.49 42.97
CA LYS A 514 -8.64 8.37 42.77
C LYS A 514 -10.06 8.85 42.98
N LEU A 515 -10.94 8.60 42.01
CA LEU A 515 -12.35 8.97 42.07
C LEU A 515 -13.18 7.88 42.74
N THR A 516 -13.09 6.65 42.24
CA THR A 516 -13.84 5.50 42.76
C THR A 516 -13.22 4.18 42.29
N THR A 517 -13.59 3.09 42.94
CA THR A 517 -13.29 1.72 42.50
C THR A 517 -14.56 0.90 42.46
N ILE A 518 -14.81 0.25 41.33
CA ILE A 518 -15.86 -0.73 41.16
C ILE A 518 -15.22 -2.11 41.32
N LYS A 519 -15.63 -2.85 42.36
CA LYS A 519 -15.02 -4.15 42.68
C LYS A 519 -15.69 -5.30 41.94
N SER A 520 -14.91 -6.35 41.67
CA SER A 520 -15.36 -7.68 41.24
C SER A 520 -16.23 -7.67 39.98
N LYS A 521 -15.73 -7.10 38.89
CA LYS A 521 -16.40 -7.09 37.58
C LYS A 521 -15.73 -8.07 36.62
N GLN A 522 -16.51 -8.80 35.82
CA GLN A 522 -15.99 -9.63 34.73
C GLN A 522 -15.76 -8.73 33.51
N ALA A 523 -14.65 -7.98 33.53
CA ALA A 523 -14.27 -7.13 32.42
C ALA A 523 -12.75 -7.23 32.20
N ASN A 524 -12.33 -7.42 30.96
CA ASN A 524 -10.93 -7.45 30.53
C ASN A 524 -10.60 -6.29 29.56
N ALA A 525 -11.60 -5.60 29.04
CA ALA A 525 -11.43 -4.50 28.10
C ALA A 525 -12.25 -3.26 28.51
N LEU A 526 -11.66 -2.09 28.24
CA LEU A 526 -12.22 -0.76 28.50
C LEU A 526 -12.39 0.00 27.18
N TYR A 527 -13.61 0.41 26.87
CA TYR A 527 -13.89 1.28 25.73
C TYR A 527 -14.65 2.51 26.19
N TRP A 528 -14.07 3.70 25.98
CA TRP A 528 -14.76 4.95 26.26
C TRP A 528 -15.58 5.41 25.06
N SER A 529 -16.70 6.09 25.33
CA SER A 529 -17.39 6.86 24.31
C SER A 529 -16.48 7.98 23.79
N PRO A 530 -16.40 8.23 22.47
CA PRO A 530 -15.63 9.34 21.91
C PRO A 530 -16.05 10.73 22.45
N ALA A 531 -17.29 10.86 22.91
CA ALA A 531 -17.81 12.08 23.54
C ALA A 531 -17.41 12.21 25.03
N GLY A 532 -16.81 11.17 25.62
CA GLY A 532 -16.53 11.08 27.05
C GLY A 532 -17.78 10.73 27.87
N GLY A 533 -17.63 10.70 29.19
CA GLY A 533 -18.71 10.46 30.16
C GLY A 533 -19.18 9.00 30.28
N PHE A 534 -19.43 8.32 29.15
CA PHE A 534 -19.83 6.91 29.11
C PHE A 534 -18.65 6.00 28.76
N PHE A 535 -18.67 4.79 29.30
CA PHE A 535 -17.72 3.74 28.97
C PHE A 535 -18.42 2.38 28.97
N SER A 536 -17.90 1.47 28.15
CA SER A 536 -18.30 0.07 28.09
C SER A 536 -17.22 -0.79 28.72
N LEU A 537 -17.66 -1.70 29.59
CA LEU A 537 -16.85 -2.76 30.16
C LEU A 537 -17.17 -4.04 29.41
N GLN A 538 -16.18 -4.63 28.75
CA GLN A 538 -16.33 -5.91 28.06
C GLN A 538 -15.44 -6.95 28.73
N GLY A 539 -15.90 -8.20 28.75
CA GLY A 539 -15.28 -9.34 29.42
C GLY A 539 -15.09 -10.53 28.50
#